data_AF-A0AAW2QHA3-F1
#
_entry.id   AF-A0AAW2QHA3-F1
#
_cell.length_a   1.000
_cell.length_b   1.000
_cell.length_c   1.000
_cell.angle_alpha   90.00
_cell.angle_beta   90.00
_cell.angle_gamma   90.00
#
_symmetry.space_group_name_H-M   'P 1'
#
loop_
_entity.id
_entity.type
_entity.pdbx_description
1 polymer ?
#
loop_
_entity_poly.entity_id
_entity_poly.type
_entity_poly.pdbx_seq_one_letter_code
_entity_poly.pdbx_strand_id
1 'polypeptide(L)'
;MSGLHVNPGKSTIILSKSVRRDRQGIIDLMGFQEGSLPIKYLGVPLTSSRLTMTVCQPLLDKFAQRLAGWNHLTLSLAGRTQVIKSVLSSLHVYWASAFMLPKSIIQNVERKMREFLWKGSSTSGYAKVS
;
A
#
# COMPACT_ATOMS: atom_id res chain seq x y z
N MET A 1 32.77 0.48 19.80
CA MET A 1 31.35 0.07 19.84
C MET A 1 30.48 1.22 19.34
N SER A 2 29.40 0.94 18.62
CA SER A 2 28.61 1.96 17.87
C SER A 2 27.75 2.90 18.73
N GLY A 3 27.64 2.67 20.05
CA GLY A 3 26.80 3.48 20.95
C GLY A 3 25.28 3.33 20.73
N LEU A 4 24.87 2.40 19.86
CA LEU A 4 23.47 2.15 19.54
C LEU A 4 22.77 1.32 20.63
N HIS A 5 21.55 1.72 20.98
CA HIS A 5 20.69 1.03 21.94
C HIS A 5 19.39 0.60 21.25
N VAL A 6 18.93 -0.61 21.54
CA VAL A 6 17.63 -1.11 21.05
C VAL A 6 16.49 -0.42 21.79
N ASN A 7 15.39 -0.12 21.09
CA ASN A 7 14.18 0.42 21.70
C ASN A 7 13.14 -0.70 21.89
N PRO A 8 12.91 -1.21 23.11
CA PRO A 8 11.99 -2.31 23.36
C PRO A 8 10.54 -2.01 22.97
N GLY A 9 10.12 -0.74 23.01
CA GLY A 9 8.76 -0.32 22.63
C GLY A 9 8.52 -0.30 21.12
N LYS A 10 9.58 -0.35 20.31
CA LYS A 10 9.52 -0.44 18.84
C LYS A 10 10.02 -1.78 18.30
N SER A 11 10.49 -2.65 19.19
CA SER A 11 11.06 -3.95 18.87
C SER A 11 10.07 -5.04 19.27
N THR A 12 9.94 -6.04 18.42
CA THR A 12 8.98 -7.13 18.59
C THR A 12 9.57 -8.38 17.98
N ILE A 13 9.35 -9.51 18.63
CA ILE A 13 9.77 -10.81 18.11
C ILE A 13 8.59 -11.50 17.42
N ILE A 14 8.83 -12.06 16.24
CA ILE A 14 7.83 -12.84 15.51
C ILE A 14 8.41 -14.23 15.28
N LEU A 15 7.79 -15.22 15.90
CA LEU A 15 8.23 -16.62 15.82
C LEU A 15 7.43 -17.38 14.77
N SER A 16 8.11 -18.26 14.03
CA SER A 16 7.42 -19.18 13.12
C SER A 16 6.50 -20.11 13.90
N LYS A 17 5.37 -20.48 13.28
CA LYS A 17 4.39 -21.42 13.86
C LYS A 17 5.00 -22.78 14.22
N SER A 18 6.12 -23.15 13.60
CA SER A 18 6.84 -24.39 13.86
C SER A 18 7.57 -24.41 15.21
N VAL A 19 7.89 -23.24 15.78
CA VAL A 19 8.60 -23.12 17.06
C VAL A 19 7.58 -23.12 18.20
N ARG A 20 7.08 -24.31 18.55
CA ARG A 20 6.08 -24.48 19.62
C ARG A 20 6.68 -24.75 21.00
N ARG A 21 7.70 -25.60 21.07
CA ARG A 21 8.24 -26.12 22.34
C ARG A 21 9.05 -25.06 23.11
N ASP A 22 9.92 -24.34 22.42
CA ASP A 22 10.86 -23.40 23.05
C ASP A 22 10.39 -21.94 22.96
N ARG A 23 9.13 -21.74 22.55
CA ARG A 23 8.57 -20.42 22.22
C ARG A 23 8.68 -19.44 23.38
N GLN A 24 8.22 -19.85 24.56
CA GLN A 24 8.24 -19.01 25.75
C GLN A 24 9.67 -18.72 26.21
N GLY A 25 10.55 -19.74 26.21
CA GLY A 25 11.95 -19.56 26.58
C GLY A 25 12.69 -18.56 25.70
N ILE A 26 12.39 -18.53 24.39
CA ILE A 26 12.95 -17.54 23.46
C ILE A 26 12.43 -16.13 23.76
N ILE A 27 11.14 -15.98 24.06
CA ILE A 27 10.52 -14.69 24.39
C ILE A 27 11.13 -14.13 25.69
N ASP A 28 11.24 -14.98 26.72
CA ASP A 28 11.79 -14.59 28.02
C ASP A 28 13.28 -14.23 27.92
N LEU A 29 14.05 -14.96 27.10
CA LEU A 29 15.45 -14.68 26.85
C LEU A 29 15.65 -13.34 26.09
N MET A 30 14.78 -13.04 25.13
CA MET A 30 14.89 -11.84 24.30
C MET A 30 14.36 -10.59 24.99
N GLY A 31 13.39 -10.72 25.90
CA GLY A 31 12.77 -9.59 26.61
C GLY A 31 11.93 -8.68 25.70
N PHE A 32 11.60 -9.11 24.48
CA PHE A 32 10.73 -8.36 23.55
C PHE A 32 9.30 -8.88 23.61
N GLN A 33 8.36 -7.98 23.35
CA GLN A 33 6.97 -8.37 23.15
C GLN A 33 6.83 -9.26 21.91
N GLU A 34 5.94 -10.23 22.00
CA GLU A 34 5.63 -11.09 20.86
C GLU A 34 4.63 -10.42 19.92
N GLY A 35 4.92 -10.48 18.62
CA GLY A 35 4.08 -9.96 17.56
C GLY A 35 3.48 -11.04 16.67
N SER A 36 2.53 -10.64 15.85
CA SER A 36 1.89 -11.49 14.85
C SER A 36 1.91 -10.83 13.47
N LEU A 37 2.13 -11.62 12.43
CA LEU A 37 1.98 -11.17 11.04
C LEU A 37 0.49 -11.07 10.66
N PRO A 38 0.12 -10.15 9.75
CA PRO A 38 0.99 -9.19 9.06
C PRO A 38 1.27 -7.93 9.88
N ILE A 39 2.51 -7.44 9.86
CA ILE A 39 2.91 -6.16 10.49
C ILE A 39 3.21 -5.10 9.42
N LYS A 40 3.12 -3.82 9.75
CA LYS A 40 3.49 -2.74 8.82
C LYS A 40 4.98 -2.42 8.95
N TYR A 41 5.73 -2.60 7.86
CA TYR A 41 7.15 -2.25 7.79
C TYR A 41 7.40 -1.35 6.57
N LEU A 42 8.04 -0.20 6.79
CA LEU A 42 8.28 0.82 5.74
C LEU A 42 7.02 1.27 4.97
N GLY A 43 5.83 1.14 5.58
CA GLY A 43 4.59 1.58 4.96
C GLY A 43 3.90 0.53 4.07
N VAL A 44 4.44 -0.69 4.01
CA VAL A 44 3.85 -1.88 3.38
C VAL A 44 3.66 -3.02 4.40
N PRO A 45 2.74 -3.96 4.17
CA PRO A 45 2.53 -5.08 5.07
C PRO A 45 3.62 -6.15 4.88
N LEU A 46 4.41 -6.40 5.91
CA LEU A 46 5.27 -7.56 6.00
C LEU A 46 4.39 -8.78 6.34
N THR A 47 4.40 -9.76 5.45
CA THR A 47 3.63 -11.01 5.59
C THR A 47 4.49 -12.20 5.18
N SER A 48 4.24 -13.36 5.79
CA SER A 48 4.88 -14.63 5.43
C SER A 48 4.13 -15.38 4.32
N SER A 49 2.95 -14.89 3.90
CA SER A 49 2.09 -15.52 2.90
C SER A 49 1.94 -14.65 1.65
N ARG A 50 1.32 -15.20 0.61
CA ARG A 50 0.88 -14.40 -0.56
C ARG A 50 -0.03 -13.26 -0.11
N LEU A 51 0.04 -12.12 -0.79
CA LEU A 51 -0.87 -11.01 -0.53
C LEU A 51 -2.29 -11.37 -0.95
N THR A 52 -3.20 -11.17 0.00
CA THR A 52 -4.64 -11.20 -0.24
C THR A 52 -5.15 -9.80 -0.55
N MET A 53 -6.38 -9.70 -1.06
CA MET A 53 -7.05 -8.41 -1.26
C MET A 53 -7.08 -7.57 0.02
N THR A 54 -7.39 -8.21 1.14
CA THR A 54 -7.51 -7.56 2.45
C THR A 54 -6.19 -6.91 2.89
N VAL A 55 -5.06 -7.58 2.66
CA VAL A 55 -3.72 -7.06 3.00
C VAL A 55 -3.33 -5.89 2.08
N CYS A 56 -3.83 -5.86 0.84
CA CYS A 56 -3.63 -4.77 -0.10
C CYS A 56 -4.60 -3.59 0.07
N GLN A 57 -5.62 -3.69 0.94
CA GLN A 57 -6.60 -2.61 1.13
C GLN A 57 -5.95 -1.23 1.45
N PRO A 58 -4.92 -1.15 2.30
CA PRO A 58 -4.25 0.12 2.57
C PRO A 58 -3.62 0.78 1.34
N LEU A 59 -3.27 0.01 0.30
CA LEU A 59 -2.82 0.57 -0.98
C LEU A 59 -3.98 1.30 -1.67
N LEU A 60 -5.14 0.64 -1.78
CA LEU A 60 -6.33 1.21 -2.42
C LEU A 60 -6.82 2.46 -1.67
N ASP A 61 -6.76 2.44 -0.34
CA ASP A 61 -7.16 3.58 0.50
C ASP A 61 -6.22 4.77 0.28
N LYS A 62 -4.90 4.55 0.22
CA LYS A 62 -3.93 5.61 -0.13
C LYS A 62 -4.20 6.20 -1.51
N PHE A 63 -4.53 5.36 -2.49
CA PHE A 63 -4.93 5.83 -3.82
C PHE A 63 -6.19 6.71 -3.75
N ALA A 64 -7.23 6.25 -3.06
CA ALA A 64 -8.48 6.99 -2.90
C ALA A 64 -8.26 8.32 -2.18
N GLN A 65 -7.46 8.35 -1.11
CA GLN A 65 -7.14 9.56 -0.36
C GLN A 65 -6.40 10.59 -1.22
N ARG A 66 -5.39 10.16 -1.99
CA ARG A 66 -4.64 11.05 -2.91
C ARG A 66 -5.55 11.61 -4.00
N LEU A 67 -6.35 10.75 -4.63
CA LEU A 67 -7.31 11.14 -5.67
C LEU A 67 -8.38 12.11 -5.14
N ALA A 68 -8.89 11.88 -3.92
CA ALA A 68 -9.84 12.79 -3.28
C ALA A 68 -9.26 14.19 -3.11
N GLY A 69 -7.98 14.31 -2.72
CA GLY A 69 -7.29 15.60 -2.60
C GLY A 69 -7.14 16.35 -3.94
N TRP A 70 -7.04 15.64 -5.06
CA TRP A 70 -6.92 16.27 -6.39
C TRP A 70 -8.24 16.43 -7.14
N ASN A 71 -9.32 15.80 -6.68
CA ASN A 71 -10.64 15.95 -7.30
C ASN A 71 -11.16 17.39 -7.27
N HIS A 72 -10.72 18.21 -6.32
CA HIS A 72 -11.07 19.63 -6.25
C HIS A 72 -10.21 20.50 -7.18
N LEU A 73 -9.09 19.98 -7.70
CA LEU A 73 -8.22 20.73 -8.59
C LEU A 73 -8.75 20.66 -10.03
N THR A 74 -8.96 21.81 -10.65
CA THR A 74 -9.27 21.92 -12.08
C THR A 74 -8.02 21.65 -12.90
N LEU A 75 -7.68 20.38 -13.10
CA LEU A 75 -6.50 19.95 -13.84
C LEU A 75 -6.83 19.66 -15.31
N SER A 76 -6.00 20.18 -16.22
CA SER A 76 -6.02 19.78 -17.62
C SER A 76 -5.74 18.28 -17.77
N LEU A 77 -6.06 17.70 -18.94
CA LEU A 77 -5.75 16.29 -19.22
C LEU A 77 -4.25 16.00 -19.06
N ALA A 78 -3.39 16.92 -19.51
CA ALA A 78 -1.94 16.84 -19.34
C ALA A 78 -1.55 16.88 -17.85
N GLY A 79 -2.16 17.78 -17.06
CA GLY A 79 -1.93 17.86 -15.62
C GLY A 79 -2.31 16.57 -14.89
N ARG A 80 -3.47 16.00 -15.21
CA ARG A 80 -3.93 14.71 -14.64
C ARG A 80 -3.00 13.56 -15.03
N THR A 81 -2.54 13.53 -16.27
CA THR A 81 -1.55 12.55 -16.74
C THR A 81 -0.24 12.65 -15.96
N GLN A 82 0.24 13.87 -15.71
CA GLN A 82 1.46 14.10 -14.94
C GLN A 82 1.32 13.66 -13.48
N VAL A 83 0.17 13.92 -12.85
CA VAL A 83 -0.14 13.45 -11.49
C VAL A 83 -0.14 11.92 -11.41
N ILE A 84 -0.76 11.26 -12.40
CA ILE A 84 -0.73 9.80 -12.48
C ILE A 84 0.71 9.30 -12.57
N LYS A 85 1.50 9.82 -13.51
CA LYS A 85 2.87 9.36 -13.76
C LYS A 85 3.84 9.63 -12.61
N SER A 86 3.73 10.76 -11.93
CA SER A 86 4.68 11.16 -10.87
C SER A 86 4.32 10.57 -9.50
N VAL A 87 3.03 10.53 -9.14
CA VAL A 87 2.60 10.20 -7.77
C VAL A 87 1.89 8.85 -7.69
N LEU A 88 0.86 8.63 -8.51
CA LEU A 88 0.13 7.36 -8.44
C LEU A 88 0.96 6.20 -8.96
N SER A 89 1.83 6.47 -9.95
CA SER A 89 2.70 5.44 -10.49
C SER A 89 3.75 4.98 -9.48
N SER A 90 4.41 5.93 -8.82
CA SER A 90 5.44 5.60 -7.82
C SER A 90 4.88 4.81 -6.64
N LEU A 91 3.63 5.06 -6.23
CA LEU A 91 2.99 4.32 -5.14
C LEU A 91 2.76 2.84 -5.47
N HIS A 92 2.25 2.51 -6.66
CA HIS A 92 2.06 1.10 -7.02
C HIS A 92 3.38 0.39 -7.31
N VAL A 93 4.36 1.07 -7.93
CA VAL A 93 5.69 0.52 -8.18
C VAL A 93 6.37 0.15 -6.87
N TYR A 94 6.27 0.98 -5.83
CA TYR A 94 6.83 0.68 -4.52
C TYR A 94 6.25 -0.60 -3.88
N TRP A 95 4.95 -0.84 -4.05
CA TRP A 95 4.33 -2.09 -3.58
C TRP A 95 4.73 -3.29 -4.44
N ALA A 96 4.79 -3.10 -5.75
CA ALA A 96 5.18 -4.16 -6.69
C ALA A 96 6.65 -4.57 -6.55
N SER A 97 7.55 -3.66 -6.13
CA SER A 97 8.95 -4.00 -5.88
C SER A 97 9.14 -4.85 -4.63
N ALA A 98 8.24 -4.74 -3.64
CA ALA A 98 8.30 -5.54 -2.42
C ALA A 98 7.52 -6.87 -2.56
N PHE A 99 6.47 -6.90 -3.39
CA PHE A 99 5.59 -8.06 -3.48
C PHE A 99 4.97 -8.29 -4.85
N MET A 100 4.63 -9.57 -5.10
CA MET A 100 3.76 -9.95 -6.20
C MET A 100 2.31 -9.52 -5.92
N LEU A 101 1.87 -8.43 -6.56
CA LEU A 101 0.50 -7.93 -6.42
C LEU A 101 -0.51 -8.84 -7.13
N PRO A 102 -1.65 -9.18 -6.51
CA PRO A 102 -2.65 -9.97 -7.20
C PRO A 102 -3.32 -9.14 -8.30
N LYS A 103 -3.69 -9.81 -9.41
CA LYS A 103 -4.25 -9.17 -10.62
C LYS A 103 -5.42 -8.23 -10.33
N SER A 104 -6.32 -8.62 -9.42
CA SER A 104 -7.47 -7.80 -9.04
C SER A 104 -7.07 -6.48 -8.38
N ILE A 105 -5.97 -6.40 -7.61
CA ILE A 105 -5.49 -5.11 -7.07
C ILE A 105 -4.96 -4.22 -8.19
N ILE A 106 -4.20 -4.79 -9.12
CA ILE A 106 -3.67 -4.05 -10.27
C ILE A 106 -4.83 -3.47 -11.08
N GLN A 107 -5.83 -4.29 -11.42
CA GLN A 107 -7.03 -3.84 -12.13
C GLN A 107 -7.79 -2.74 -11.38
N ASN A 108 -7.89 -2.82 -10.05
CA ASN A 108 -8.51 -1.79 -9.22
C ASN A 108 -7.74 -0.47 -9.25
N VAL A 109 -6.42 -0.53 -9.14
CA VAL A 109 -5.52 0.62 -9.20
C VAL A 109 -5.64 1.30 -10.56
N GLU A 110 -5.54 0.54 -11.65
CA GLU A 110 -5.66 1.08 -13.01
C GLU A 110 -7.05 1.69 -13.25
N ARG A 111 -8.11 1.05 -12.75
CA ARG A 111 -9.48 1.58 -12.84
C ARG A 111 -9.56 2.96 -12.19
N LYS A 112 -9.03 3.13 -10.97
CA LYS A 112 -9.01 4.42 -10.27
C LYS A 112 -8.19 5.48 -11.03
N MET A 113 -7.06 5.10 -11.64
CA MET A 113 -6.28 6.01 -12.49
C MET A 113 -7.07 6.43 -13.74
N ARG A 114 -7.75 5.51 -14.42
CA ARG A 114 -8.59 5.80 -15.58
C ARG A 114 -9.76 6.72 -15.21
N GLU A 115 -10.46 6.42 -14.13
CA GLU A 115 -11.56 7.26 -13.62
C GLU A 115 -11.07 8.70 -13.39
N PHE A 116 -9.93 8.89 -12.71
CA PHE A 116 -9.35 10.21 -12.50
C PHE A 116 -8.95 10.92 -13.82
N LEU A 117 -8.36 10.18 -14.75
CA LEU A 117 -7.95 10.71 -16.06
C LEU A 117 -9.14 11.21 -16.89
N TRP A 118 -10.33 10.60 -16.76
CA TRP A 118 -11.50 10.93 -17.56
C TRP A 118 -12.59 11.75 -16.82
N LYS A 119 -12.50 11.89 -15.50
CA LYS A 119 -13.52 12.61 -14.70
C LYS A 119 -13.77 14.08 -15.12
N GLY A 120 -12.75 14.77 -15.63
CA GLY A 120 -12.82 16.16 -16.09
C GLY A 120 -13.03 16.33 -17.61
N SER A 121 -13.28 15.26 -18.36
CA SER A 121 -13.62 15.35 -19.80
C SER A 121 -15.12 15.34 -20.09
N SER A 122 -15.98 15.33 -19.06
CA SER A 122 -17.42 15.54 -19.21
C SER A 122 -17.75 17.02 -19.37
N THR A 123 -17.28 17.64 -20.46
CA THR A 123 -18.22 18.42 -21.26
C THR A 123 -19.18 17.40 -21.84
N SER A 124 -20.41 17.38 -21.33
CA SER A 124 -21.53 16.69 -22.00
C SER A 124 -21.69 17.33 -23.39
N GLY A 125 -20.98 16.76 -24.35
CA GLY A 125 -21.13 17.02 -25.77
C GLY A 125 -21.55 15.71 -26.41
N TYR A 126 -22.74 15.21 -26.04
CA TYR A 126 -23.45 14.34 -26.97
C TYR A 126 -23.71 15.19 -28.20
N ALA A 127 -22.87 15.04 -29.23
CA ALA A 127 -23.17 15.57 -30.55
C ALA A 127 -24.45 14.86 -31.01
N LYS A 128 -25.60 15.52 -30.87
CA LYS A 128 -26.80 15.16 -31.61
C LYS A 128 -26.50 15.44 -33.07
N VAL A 129 -26.16 14.40 -33.82
CA VAL A 129 -26.28 14.39 -35.27
C VAL A 129 -27.79 14.33 -35.56
N SER A 130 -28.32 15.44 -36.07
CA SER A 130 -29.63 15.49 -36.73
C SER A 130 -29.41 15.67 -38.22
#